data_AF-A0A7V8QHY5-F1
#
_entry.id   AF-A0A7V8QHY5-F1
#
_cell.length_a   1.000
_cell.length_b   1.000
_cell.length_c   1.000
_cell.angle_alpha   90.00
_cell.angle_beta   90.00
_cell.angle_gamma   90.00
#
_symmetry.space_group_name_H-M   'P 1'
#
loop_
_entity.id
_entity.type
_entity.pdbx_description
1 polymer ?
#
loop_
_entity_poly.entity_id
_entity_poly.type
_entity_poly.pdbx_seq_one_letter_code
_entity_poly.pdbx_strand_id
1 'polypeptide(L)'
;FSGADLRGACLDEARLEAGDFVGARLEDARLRGAFSNCDFGAVSAAGADFTGGNLAGARFGEAAGLVGAVLAGVHAPGSQWEAADLRRVDLTAAQLTRADFTAADLGGAVLSLARLREANLERASLHGATLRQVDLFQATLEGADFSGADLSGANLYEAETLDAVLDDVRLEGAILLNTKLERES
;
A
#
# COMPACT_ATOMS: atom_id res chain seq x y z
N PHE A 1 -23.03 1.89 0.61
CA PHE A 1 -22.71 0.60 1.25
C PHE A 1 -22.13 0.75 2.66
N SER A 2 -22.18 1.95 3.28
CA SER A 2 -21.77 2.15 4.68
C SER A 2 -22.43 1.14 5.63
N GLY A 3 -21.61 0.54 6.50
CA GLY A 3 -22.00 -0.47 7.49
C GLY A 3 -22.58 -1.77 6.93
N ALA A 4 -22.57 -1.97 5.61
CA ALA A 4 -23.17 -3.15 4.99
C ALA A 4 -22.35 -4.41 5.26
N ASP A 5 -23.04 -5.54 5.38
CA ASP A 5 -22.43 -6.85 5.37
C ASP A 5 -22.37 -7.39 3.94
N LEU A 6 -21.16 -7.42 3.38
CA LEU A 6 -20.85 -7.84 2.02
C LEU A 6 -19.79 -8.94 2.01
N ARG A 7 -19.68 -9.71 3.10
CA ARG A 7 -18.73 -10.83 3.19
C ARG A 7 -18.94 -11.83 2.07
N GLY A 8 -17.86 -12.20 1.39
CA GLY A 8 -17.90 -13.11 0.24
C GLY A 8 -18.71 -12.58 -0.96
N ALA A 9 -19.16 -11.33 -0.96
CA ALA A 9 -19.91 -10.76 -2.06
C ALA A 9 -19.03 -10.66 -3.31
N CYS A 10 -19.66 -10.75 -4.48
CA CYS A 10 -19.00 -10.51 -5.75
C CYS A 10 -19.46 -9.16 -6.31
N LEU A 11 -18.54 -8.20 -6.31
CA LEU A 11 -18.66 -6.88 -6.91
C LEU A 11 -17.68 -6.70 -8.08
N ASP A 12 -17.24 -7.82 -8.68
CA ASP A 12 -16.47 -7.77 -9.92
C ASP A 12 -17.23 -6.99 -10.99
N GLU A 13 -16.50 -6.22 -11.79
CA GLU A 13 -17.05 -5.32 -12.82
C GLU A 13 -17.90 -4.16 -12.29
N ALA A 14 -18.18 -4.07 -10.99
CA ALA A 14 -18.88 -2.92 -10.42
C ALA A 14 -18.09 -1.64 -10.73
N ARG A 15 -18.82 -0.57 -11.06
CA ARG A 15 -18.24 0.74 -11.33
C ARG A 15 -18.91 1.75 -10.41
N LEU A 16 -18.17 2.13 -9.37
CA LEU A 16 -18.59 3.09 -8.37
C LEU A 16 -17.57 4.21 -8.35
N GLU A 17 -18.07 5.43 -8.47
CA GLU A 17 -17.30 6.64 -8.26
C GLU A 17 -17.82 7.30 -6.99
N ALA A 18 -16.93 7.65 -6.06
CA ALA A 18 -17.30 8.25 -4.78
C ALA A 18 -18.33 7.45 -3.96
N GLY A 19 -18.24 6.11 -4.04
CA GLY A 19 -19.08 5.21 -3.25
C GLY A 19 -18.66 5.16 -1.79
N ASP A 20 -19.63 5.09 -0.88
CA ASP A 20 -19.39 5.00 0.56
C ASP A 20 -19.50 3.55 1.05
N PHE A 21 -18.40 3.01 1.58
CA PHE A 21 -18.22 1.70 2.18
C PHE A 21 -17.75 1.81 3.65
N VAL A 22 -17.89 2.97 4.28
CA VAL A 22 -17.36 3.19 5.63
C VAL A 22 -17.94 2.17 6.60
N GLY A 23 -17.08 1.45 7.32
CA GLY A 23 -17.46 0.41 8.29
C GLY A 23 -18.07 -0.84 7.65
N ALA A 24 -18.02 -1.01 6.34
CA ALA A 24 -18.53 -2.20 5.68
C ALA A 24 -17.69 -3.44 6.01
N ARG A 25 -18.33 -4.60 5.92
CA ARG A 25 -17.70 -5.90 6.06
C ARG A 25 -17.51 -6.52 4.68
N LEU A 26 -16.27 -6.56 4.22
CA LEU A 26 -15.83 -7.03 2.90
C LEU A 26 -14.98 -8.30 3.00
N GLU A 27 -14.95 -8.99 4.14
CA GLU A 27 -14.08 -10.16 4.29
C GLU A 27 -14.34 -11.18 3.18
N ASP A 28 -13.28 -11.63 2.53
CA ASP A 28 -13.28 -12.54 1.37
C ASP A 28 -14.15 -12.09 0.16
N ALA A 29 -14.57 -10.82 0.11
CA ALA A 29 -15.32 -10.29 -1.01
C ALA A 29 -14.42 -10.08 -2.23
N ARG A 30 -14.99 -10.20 -3.44
CA ARG A 30 -14.32 -9.88 -4.70
C ARG A 30 -14.75 -8.50 -5.19
N LEU A 31 -13.77 -7.62 -5.34
CA LEU A 31 -13.91 -6.22 -5.74
C LEU A 31 -12.95 -5.91 -6.90
N ARG A 32 -12.92 -6.74 -7.94
CA ARG A 32 -12.04 -6.57 -9.12
C ARG A 32 -12.59 -5.56 -10.14
N GLY A 33 -13.37 -4.59 -9.66
CA GLY A 33 -14.05 -3.55 -10.43
C GLY A 33 -13.35 -2.19 -10.37
N ALA A 34 -14.11 -1.12 -10.59
CA ALA A 34 -13.66 0.26 -10.44
C ALA A 34 -14.38 0.93 -9.26
N PHE A 35 -13.60 1.43 -8.31
CA PHE A 35 -14.04 2.06 -7.07
C PHE A 35 -13.26 3.36 -6.82
N SER A 36 -13.11 4.19 -7.86
CA SER A 36 -12.36 5.43 -7.78
C SER A 36 -13.02 6.42 -6.83
N ASN A 37 -12.21 7.10 -6.01
CA ASN A 37 -12.66 8.07 -5.00
C ASN A 37 -13.64 7.49 -3.95
N CYS A 38 -13.82 6.17 -3.90
CA CYS A 38 -14.65 5.53 -2.88
C CYS A 38 -14.03 5.67 -1.49
N ASP A 39 -14.89 5.75 -0.49
CA ASP A 39 -14.51 5.78 0.92
C ASP A 39 -14.72 4.39 1.55
N PHE A 40 -13.63 3.75 1.91
CA PHE A 40 -13.51 2.48 2.61
C PHE A 40 -13.05 2.68 4.07
N GLY A 41 -13.28 3.87 4.65
CA GLY A 41 -12.97 4.18 6.04
C GLY A 41 -13.40 3.08 7.02
N ALA A 42 -12.50 2.61 7.88
CA ALA A 42 -12.80 1.59 8.90
C ALA A 42 -13.43 0.29 8.36
N VAL A 43 -13.17 -0.08 7.09
CA VAL A 43 -13.65 -1.33 6.50
C VAL A 43 -12.96 -2.55 7.15
N SER A 44 -13.69 -3.66 7.26
CA SER A 44 -13.10 -4.99 7.51
C SER A 44 -13.01 -5.74 6.19
N ALA A 45 -11.85 -5.80 5.57
CA ALA A 45 -11.62 -6.39 4.24
C ALA A 45 -10.49 -7.42 4.26
N ALA A 46 -10.32 -8.14 5.37
CA ALA A 46 -9.36 -9.24 5.45
C ALA A 46 -9.65 -10.28 4.36
N GLY A 47 -8.61 -10.69 3.62
CA GLY A 47 -8.72 -11.65 2.52
C GLY A 47 -9.51 -11.16 1.29
N ALA A 48 -9.98 -9.91 1.28
CA ALA A 48 -10.71 -9.36 0.14
C ALA A 48 -9.80 -9.25 -1.10
N ASP A 49 -10.42 -9.36 -2.28
CA ASP A 49 -9.71 -9.43 -3.54
C ASP A 49 -10.06 -8.23 -4.44
N PHE A 50 -9.12 -7.30 -4.55
CA PHE A 50 -9.18 -6.14 -5.41
C PHE A 50 -8.32 -6.29 -6.68
N THR A 51 -7.86 -7.51 -7.01
CA THR A 51 -6.91 -7.76 -8.11
C THR A 51 -7.26 -7.00 -9.39
N GLY A 52 -6.31 -6.21 -9.90
CA GLY A 52 -6.47 -5.42 -11.12
C GLY A 52 -7.51 -4.30 -11.07
N GLY A 53 -8.15 -4.08 -9.92
CA GLY A 53 -9.19 -3.07 -9.74
C GLY A 53 -8.64 -1.64 -9.81
N ASN A 54 -9.54 -0.69 -10.07
CA ASN A 54 -9.23 0.73 -10.04
C ASN A 54 -9.65 1.34 -8.69
N LEU A 55 -8.67 1.76 -7.90
CA LEU A 55 -8.81 2.41 -6.60
C LEU A 55 -8.21 3.83 -6.61
N ALA A 56 -8.13 4.48 -7.78
CA ALA A 56 -7.60 5.84 -7.89
C ALA A 56 -8.32 6.78 -6.92
N GLY A 57 -7.56 7.46 -6.06
CA GLY A 57 -8.07 8.37 -5.03
C GLY A 57 -8.95 7.72 -3.95
N ALA A 58 -9.05 6.40 -3.89
CA ALA A 58 -9.84 5.72 -2.86
C ALA A 58 -9.22 5.94 -1.47
N ARG A 59 -10.06 6.03 -0.44
CA ARG A 59 -9.64 6.27 0.95
C ARG A 59 -9.95 5.06 1.80
N PHE A 60 -8.96 4.49 2.46
CA PHE A 60 -9.14 3.41 3.44
C PHE A 60 -8.95 3.95 4.86
N GLY A 61 -7.98 4.85 5.05
CA GLY A 61 -7.79 5.61 6.29
C GLY A 61 -7.64 4.77 7.55
N GLU A 62 -7.74 5.45 8.69
CA GLU A 62 -7.55 4.85 10.01
C GLU A 62 -8.53 3.69 10.25
N ALA A 63 -8.03 2.63 10.90
CA ALA A 63 -8.77 1.43 11.29
C ALA A 63 -9.31 0.56 10.13
N ALA A 64 -8.98 0.85 8.86
CA ALA A 64 -9.22 -0.10 7.79
C ALA A 64 -8.32 -1.33 7.96
N GLY A 65 -8.94 -2.51 7.98
CA GLY A 65 -8.26 -3.80 8.12
C GLY A 65 -8.29 -4.59 6.83
N LEU A 66 -7.14 -4.79 6.20
CA LEU A 66 -6.99 -5.52 4.93
C LEU A 66 -5.97 -6.65 5.04
N VAL A 67 -5.82 -7.23 6.23
CA VAL A 67 -4.85 -8.30 6.47
C VAL A 67 -5.03 -9.43 5.45
N GLY A 68 -3.98 -9.72 4.70
CA GLY A 68 -3.98 -10.77 3.67
C GLY A 68 -4.87 -10.50 2.45
N ALA A 69 -5.38 -9.28 2.27
CA ALA A 69 -6.09 -8.91 1.06
C ALA A 69 -5.18 -8.98 -0.17
N VAL A 70 -5.79 -9.19 -1.35
CA VAL A 70 -5.09 -9.27 -2.63
C VAL A 70 -5.38 -8.02 -3.43
N LEU A 71 -4.36 -7.20 -3.66
CA LEU A 71 -4.39 -5.97 -4.43
C LEU A 71 -3.37 -6.03 -5.58
N ALA A 72 -3.03 -7.23 -6.04
CA ALA A 72 -2.09 -7.42 -7.13
C ALA A 72 -2.56 -6.68 -8.39
N GLY A 73 -1.68 -5.87 -8.97
CA GLY A 73 -1.91 -5.14 -10.22
C GLY A 73 -2.96 -4.01 -10.14
N VAL A 74 -3.41 -3.60 -8.96
CA VAL A 74 -4.37 -2.49 -8.84
C VAL A 74 -3.85 -1.20 -9.45
N HIS A 75 -4.77 -0.38 -9.96
CA HIS A 75 -4.49 1.00 -10.31
C HIS A 75 -5.01 1.92 -9.21
N ALA A 76 -4.12 2.46 -8.37
CA ALA A 76 -4.46 3.20 -7.16
C ALA A 76 -3.60 4.47 -6.99
N PRO A 77 -3.46 5.35 -8.01
CA PRO A 77 -2.74 6.60 -7.83
C PRO A 77 -3.49 7.50 -6.83
N GLY A 78 -2.74 8.16 -5.94
CA GLY A 78 -3.31 9.09 -4.96
C GLY A 78 -4.25 8.47 -3.92
N SER A 79 -4.30 7.14 -3.81
CA SER A 79 -5.09 6.45 -2.77
C SER A 79 -4.53 6.71 -1.37
N GLN A 80 -5.40 6.70 -0.36
CA GLN A 80 -5.03 6.97 1.03
C GLN A 80 -5.20 5.72 1.91
N TRP A 81 -4.13 5.34 2.59
CA TRP A 81 -3.99 4.15 3.43
C TRP A 81 -3.42 4.48 4.81
N GLU A 82 -3.50 5.75 5.23
CA GLU A 82 -2.97 6.23 6.51
C GLU A 82 -3.44 5.35 7.67
N ALA A 83 -2.49 4.84 8.45
CA ALA A 83 -2.73 3.96 9.60
C ALA A 83 -3.57 2.68 9.32
N ALA A 84 -3.66 2.25 8.07
CA ALA A 84 -4.35 1.02 7.71
C ALA A 84 -3.53 -0.23 8.11
N ASP A 85 -4.23 -1.30 8.49
CA ASP A 85 -3.62 -2.60 8.72
C ASP A 85 -3.57 -3.38 7.40
N LEU A 86 -2.40 -3.35 6.77
CA LEU A 86 -2.07 -3.96 5.48
C LEU A 86 -1.14 -5.17 5.65
N ARG A 87 -1.09 -5.77 6.84
CA ARG A 87 -0.18 -6.89 7.09
C ARG A 87 -0.45 -8.04 6.12
N ARG A 88 0.62 -8.58 5.53
CA ARG A 88 0.57 -9.69 4.57
C ARG A 88 -0.28 -9.42 3.32
N VAL A 89 -0.54 -8.15 3.01
CA VAL A 89 -1.23 -7.77 1.77
C VAL A 89 -0.39 -8.11 0.54
N ASP A 90 -1.03 -8.49 -0.57
CA ASP A 90 -0.36 -8.63 -1.86
C ASP A 90 -0.59 -7.39 -2.73
N LEU A 91 0.44 -6.57 -2.89
CA LEU A 91 0.50 -5.39 -3.75
C LEU A 91 1.41 -5.63 -4.97
N THR A 92 1.65 -6.88 -5.36
CA THR A 92 2.52 -7.21 -6.50
C THR A 92 2.10 -6.44 -7.75
N ALA A 93 3.04 -5.73 -8.36
CA ALA A 93 2.82 -4.91 -9.56
C ALA A 93 1.72 -3.82 -9.43
N ALA A 94 1.32 -3.44 -8.21
CA ALA A 94 0.36 -2.35 -7.99
C ALA A 94 0.91 -1.00 -8.45
N GLN A 95 0.02 -0.12 -8.93
CA GLN A 95 0.35 1.24 -9.36
C GLN A 95 -0.14 2.24 -8.29
N LEU A 96 0.78 2.70 -7.46
CA LEU A 96 0.54 3.45 -6.22
C LEU A 96 1.25 4.82 -6.23
N THR A 97 1.40 5.42 -7.41
CA THR A 97 2.04 6.73 -7.53
C THR A 97 1.33 7.77 -6.67
N ARG A 98 2.08 8.48 -5.82
CA ARG A 98 1.56 9.46 -4.85
C ARG A 98 0.53 8.90 -3.87
N ALA A 99 0.52 7.59 -3.62
CA ALA A 99 -0.29 7.00 -2.57
C ALA A 99 0.26 7.38 -1.18
N ASP A 100 -0.62 7.45 -0.19
CA ASP A 100 -0.27 7.76 1.18
C ASP A 100 -0.42 6.52 2.05
N PHE A 101 0.68 6.05 2.64
CA PHE A 101 0.79 4.93 3.57
C PHE A 101 1.34 5.40 4.93
N THR A 102 1.20 6.68 5.27
CA THR A 102 1.70 7.24 6.53
C THR A 102 1.23 6.39 7.71
N ALA A 103 2.19 5.93 8.53
CA ALA A 103 1.94 5.07 9.69
C ALA A 103 1.18 3.75 9.41
N ALA A 104 1.09 3.30 8.16
CA ALA A 104 0.45 2.02 7.82
C ALA A 104 1.30 0.83 8.26
N ASP A 105 0.64 -0.29 8.60
CA ASP A 105 1.31 -1.55 8.92
C ASP A 105 1.29 -2.48 7.71
N LEU A 106 2.42 -2.56 7.01
CA LEU A 106 2.70 -3.42 5.85
C LEU A 106 3.57 -4.63 6.25
N GLY A 107 3.57 -5.04 7.53
CA GLY A 107 4.35 -6.18 8.01
C GLY A 107 4.14 -7.45 7.18
N GLY A 108 5.23 -7.96 6.60
CA GLY A 108 5.19 -9.14 5.72
C GLY A 108 4.42 -8.97 4.40
N ALA A 109 4.10 -7.75 3.98
CA ALA A 109 3.45 -7.49 2.70
C ALA A 109 4.34 -7.85 1.50
N VAL A 110 3.72 -8.09 0.34
CA VAL A 110 4.41 -8.33 -0.93
C VAL A 110 4.19 -7.14 -1.86
N LEU A 111 5.24 -6.38 -2.15
CA LEU A 111 5.21 -5.20 -3.03
C LEU A 111 6.13 -5.38 -4.25
N SER A 112 6.45 -6.62 -4.62
CA SER A 112 7.36 -6.89 -5.73
C SER A 112 6.84 -6.25 -7.02
N LEU A 113 7.71 -5.54 -7.75
CA LEU A 113 7.39 -4.80 -8.98
C LEU A 113 6.37 -3.65 -8.82
N ALA A 114 5.96 -3.31 -7.59
CA ALA A 114 5.02 -2.22 -7.37
C ALA A 114 5.65 -0.85 -7.71
N ARG A 115 4.81 0.11 -8.09
CA ARG A 115 5.22 1.49 -8.41
C ARG A 115 4.71 2.44 -7.33
N LEU A 116 5.59 2.80 -6.40
CA LEU A 116 5.35 3.73 -5.29
C LEU A 116 6.09 5.06 -5.50
N ARG A 117 6.24 5.50 -6.75
CA ARG A 117 6.87 6.79 -7.07
C ARG A 117 6.16 7.92 -6.34
N GLU A 118 6.92 8.78 -5.67
CA GLU A 118 6.41 9.92 -4.90
C GLU A 118 5.38 9.52 -3.82
N ALA A 119 5.34 8.25 -3.40
CA ALA A 119 4.47 7.80 -2.34
C ALA A 119 4.99 8.27 -0.97
N ASN A 120 4.07 8.50 -0.04
CA ASN A 120 4.42 8.77 1.35
C ASN A 120 4.32 7.48 2.16
N LEU A 121 5.43 7.03 2.74
CA LEU A 121 5.50 5.90 3.67
C LEU A 121 6.10 6.35 5.02
N GLU A 122 5.98 7.63 5.36
CA GLU A 122 6.46 8.16 6.64
C GLU A 122 5.95 7.30 7.81
N ARG A 123 6.87 6.82 8.65
CA ARG A 123 6.61 5.98 9.82
C ARG A 123 5.83 4.68 9.53
N ALA A 124 5.77 4.23 8.27
CA ALA A 124 5.16 2.96 7.93
C ALA A 124 6.01 1.78 8.43
N SER A 125 5.37 0.68 8.84
CA SER A 125 6.08 -0.55 9.18
C SER A 125 6.06 -1.52 8.00
N LEU A 126 7.23 -1.84 7.47
CA LEU A 126 7.45 -2.80 6.38
C LEU A 126 8.31 -3.99 6.84
N HIS A 127 8.28 -4.31 8.13
CA HIS A 127 9.10 -5.37 8.69
C HIS A 127 8.87 -6.71 7.96
N GLY A 128 9.94 -7.35 7.50
CA GLY A 128 9.89 -8.60 6.74
C GLY A 128 9.13 -8.55 5.40
N ALA A 129 8.81 -7.37 4.88
CA ALA A 129 8.12 -7.23 3.60
C ALA A 129 9.02 -7.59 2.41
N THR A 130 8.42 -8.01 1.29
CA THR A 130 9.13 -8.31 0.04
C THR A 130 8.90 -7.20 -0.98
N LEU A 131 9.91 -6.37 -1.23
CA LEU A 131 9.89 -5.21 -2.11
C LEU A 131 10.85 -5.35 -3.31
N ARG A 132 11.01 -6.57 -3.83
CA ARG A 132 11.93 -6.82 -4.95
C ARG A 132 11.54 -6.00 -6.17
N GLN A 133 12.52 -5.29 -6.73
CA GLN A 133 12.34 -4.46 -7.93
C GLN A 133 11.21 -3.41 -7.80
N VAL A 134 10.91 -2.96 -6.58
CA VAL A 134 9.95 -1.88 -6.33
C VAL A 134 10.50 -0.56 -6.85
N ASP A 135 9.63 0.31 -7.36
CA ASP A 135 10.00 1.68 -7.73
C ASP A 135 9.55 2.67 -6.65
N LEU A 136 10.49 3.14 -5.84
CA LEU A 136 10.34 4.12 -4.76
C LEU A 136 10.99 5.47 -5.12
N PHE A 137 11.12 5.78 -6.42
CA PHE A 137 11.66 7.07 -6.87
C PHE A 137 10.94 8.24 -6.18
N GLN A 138 11.71 9.13 -5.54
CA GLN A 138 11.20 10.29 -4.79
C GLN A 138 10.16 9.96 -3.69
N ALA A 139 10.13 8.72 -3.18
CA ALA A 139 9.26 8.37 -2.07
C ALA A 139 9.75 8.98 -0.74
N THR A 140 8.83 9.36 0.13
CA THR A 140 9.13 9.77 1.51
C THR A 140 9.07 8.54 2.41
N LEU A 141 10.20 8.18 3.01
CA LEU A 141 10.39 6.99 3.85
C LEU A 141 10.87 7.37 5.26
N GLU A 142 10.65 8.63 5.68
CA GLU A 142 11.13 9.13 6.97
C GLU A 142 10.57 8.29 8.13
N GLY A 143 11.45 7.73 8.96
CA GLY A 143 11.08 6.88 10.09
C GLY A 143 10.44 5.53 9.72
N ALA A 144 10.44 5.13 8.44
CA ALA A 144 9.87 3.85 8.02
C ALA A 144 10.74 2.68 8.51
N ASP A 145 10.09 1.59 8.94
CA ASP A 145 10.78 0.39 9.43
C ASP A 145 10.82 -0.69 8.36
N PHE A 146 12.00 -0.94 7.78
CA PHE A 146 12.22 -2.01 6.81
C PHE A 146 12.88 -3.24 7.42
N SER A 147 12.92 -3.41 8.74
CA SER A 147 13.69 -4.48 9.38
C SER A 147 13.40 -5.86 8.77
N GLY A 148 14.44 -6.53 8.26
CA GLY A 148 14.36 -7.85 7.60
C GLY A 148 13.66 -7.85 6.23
N ALA A 149 13.39 -6.69 5.63
CA ALA A 149 12.75 -6.59 4.32
C ALA A 149 13.72 -6.91 3.16
N ASP A 150 13.15 -7.30 2.03
CA ASP A 150 13.88 -7.57 0.79
C ASP A 150 13.65 -6.48 -0.26
N LEU A 151 14.59 -5.54 -0.39
CA LEU A 151 14.62 -4.48 -1.39
C LEU A 151 15.57 -4.80 -2.56
N SER A 152 15.83 -6.08 -2.85
CA SER A 152 16.71 -6.45 -3.96
C SER A 152 16.22 -5.86 -5.28
N GLY A 153 17.09 -5.11 -5.97
CA GLY A 153 16.78 -4.44 -7.24
C GLY A 153 15.83 -3.24 -7.12
N ALA A 154 15.48 -2.78 -5.91
CA ALA A 154 14.61 -1.63 -5.70
C ALA A 154 15.24 -0.33 -6.23
N ASN A 155 14.40 0.59 -6.70
CA ASN A 155 14.81 1.94 -7.07
C ASN A 155 14.45 2.93 -5.96
N LEU A 156 15.43 3.41 -5.21
CA LEU A 156 15.27 4.45 -4.17
C LEU A 156 15.93 5.78 -4.59
N TYR A 157 16.09 6.01 -5.89
CA TYR A 157 16.67 7.26 -6.38
C TYR A 157 15.85 8.46 -5.91
N GLU A 158 16.52 9.43 -5.27
CA GLU A 158 15.91 10.61 -4.64
C GLU A 158 14.89 10.32 -3.52
N ALA A 159 14.83 9.09 -3.00
CA ALA A 159 14.00 8.79 -1.83
C ALA A 159 14.54 9.47 -0.56
N GLU A 160 13.63 9.84 0.35
CA GLU A 160 13.96 10.46 1.64
C GLU A 160 13.90 9.41 2.75
N THR A 161 15.04 9.06 3.34
CA THR A 161 15.16 7.91 4.26
C THR A 161 15.63 8.31 5.67
N LEU A 162 15.45 9.58 6.04
CA LEU A 162 15.81 10.07 7.38
C LEU A 162 15.18 9.18 8.46
N ASP A 163 15.95 8.74 9.44
CA ASP A 163 15.50 7.88 10.54
C ASP A 163 14.87 6.52 10.13
N ALA A 164 14.98 6.11 8.87
CA ALA A 164 14.49 4.80 8.44
C ALA A 164 15.31 3.67 9.09
N VAL A 165 14.63 2.62 9.56
CA VAL A 165 15.26 1.45 10.16
C VAL A 165 15.56 0.42 9.06
N LEU A 166 16.83 0.07 8.89
CA LEU A 166 17.33 -0.79 7.81
C LEU A 166 18.02 -2.06 8.32
N ASP A 167 17.69 -2.50 9.53
CA ASP A 167 18.28 -3.70 10.14
C ASP A 167 17.98 -4.96 9.32
N ASP A 168 18.99 -5.78 9.04
CA ASP A 168 18.88 -7.01 8.24
C ASP A 168 18.21 -6.84 6.85
N VAL A 169 18.23 -5.63 6.28
CA VAL A 169 17.66 -5.35 4.97
C VAL A 169 18.54 -5.89 3.83
N ARG A 170 17.89 -6.51 2.84
CA ARG A 170 18.54 -6.95 1.60
C ARG A 170 18.46 -5.86 0.53
N LEU A 171 19.62 -5.42 0.04
CA LEU A 171 19.76 -4.31 -0.92
C LEU A 171 20.50 -4.73 -2.21
N GLU A 172 20.62 -6.04 -2.49
CA GLU A 172 21.35 -6.52 -3.67
C GLU A 172 20.79 -5.91 -4.96
N GLY A 173 21.60 -5.09 -5.64
CA GLY A 173 21.21 -4.41 -6.89
C GLY A 173 20.26 -3.22 -6.71
N ALA A 174 19.98 -2.78 -5.48
CA ALA A 174 19.18 -1.58 -5.24
C ALA A 174 19.91 -0.31 -5.71
N ILE A 175 19.15 0.65 -6.24
CA ILE A 175 19.64 1.95 -6.69
C ILE A 175 19.42 2.97 -5.56
N LEU A 176 20.52 3.46 -4.97
CA LEU A 176 20.52 4.39 -3.82
C LEU A 176 21.14 5.77 -4.15
N LEU A 177 21.28 6.11 -5.44
CA LEU A 177 21.86 7.39 -5.82
C LEU A 177 20.92 8.54 -5.41
N ASN A 178 21.50 9.60 -4.83
CA ASN A 178 20.76 10.76 -4.30
C ASN A 178 19.69 10.43 -3.25
N THR A 179 19.73 9.24 -2.64
CA THR A 179 18.90 8.94 -1.46
C THR A 179 19.33 9.88 -0.33
N LYS A 180 18.37 10.62 0.23
CA LYS A 180 18.61 11.61 1.28
C LYS A 180 18.61 10.93 2.65
N LEU A 181 19.72 11.07 3.37
CA LEU A 181 19.94 10.51 4.71
C LEU A 181 19.78 11.54 5.83
N GLU A 182 19.77 12.84 5.48
CA GLU A 182 19.73 13.96 6.42
C GLU A 182 18.78 15.05 5.88
N ARG A 183 18.21 15.89 6.76
CA ARG A 183 17.44 17.07 6.33
C ARG A 183 18.39 18.08 5.68
N GLU A 184 18.11 18.50 4.45
CA GLU A 184 18.81 19.64 3.85
C GLU A 184 18.52 20.91 4.68
N SER A 185 19.58 21.50 5.24
CA SER A 185 19.55 22.70 6.09
C SER A 185 19.28 23.99 5.32
#